data_AF-A0A1Q9MX56-F1
#
_entry.id   AF-A0A1Q9MX56-F1
#
_cell.length_a   1.000
_cell.length_b   1.000
_cell.length_c   1.000
_cell.angle_alpha   90.00
_cell.angle_beta   90.00
_cell.angle_gamma   90.00
#
_symmetry.space_group_name_H-M   'P 1'
#
loop_
_entity.id
_entity.type
_entity.pdbx_description
1 polymer ?
#
loop_
_entity_poly.entity_id
_entity_poly.type
_entity_poly.pdbx_seq_one_letter_code
_entity_poly.pdbx_strand_id
1 'polypeptide(L)'
;MQVSTDEGVTWTSLANEYTTSDHDPDAHPDIVANLPGLTGYCNSDDFVPMTFDLTAYAGQEVLIGFRYMTDWGTVLDGWFIQDATVSGTAVSLEPLLRYIPDMDWQVTIVLKIEDKKHTNFVIYDMVTCDNTECGITLMPRAGSITYYAIVSPLADEGYGTYHLWNPKPHCGR
;
A
#
# COMPACT_ATOMS: atom_id res chain seq x y z
N MET A 1 13.05 -4.50 13.39
CA MET A 1 14.02 -3.48 12.94
C MET A 1 15.35 -4.17 12.75
N GLN A 2 16.07 -3.85 11.68
CA GLN A 2 17.32 -4.51 11.33
C GLN A 2 18.40 -3.50 10.97
N VAL A 3 19.65 -3.94 11.08
CA VAL A 3 20.84 -3.16 10.70
C VAL A 3 21.69 -3.95 9.72
N SER A 4 22.27 -3.27 8.75
CA SER A 4 23.25 -3.80 7.82
C SER A 4 24.52 -2.96 7.89
N THR A 5 25.67 -3.64 7.90
CA THR A 5 27.01 -3.05 7.89
C THR A 5 27.74 -3.30 6.56
N ASP A 6 27.03 -3.85 5.57
CA ASP A 6 27.58 -4.34 4.30
C ASP A 6 26.71 -3.91 3.11
N GLU A 7 26.31 -2.63 3.10
CA GLU A 7 25.52 -2.00 2.02
C GLU A 7 24.20 -2.73 1.70
N GLY A 8 23.62 -3.41 2.70
CA GLY A 8 22.33 -4.09 2.58
C GLY A 8 22.42 -5.53 2.09
N VAL A 9 23.62 -6.11 1.97
CA VAL A 9 23.82 -7.51 1.56
C VAL A 9 23.33 -8.46 2.65
N THR A 10 23.63 -8.19 3.92
CA THR A 10 23.11 -8.94 5.06
C THR A 10 22.46 -8.03 6.09
N TRP A 11 21.49 -8.57 6.82
CA TRP A 11 20.68 -7.85 7.79
C TRP A 11 20.64 -8.59 9.11
N THR A 12 20.92 -7.89 10.20
CA THR A 12 20.83 -8.42 11.57
C THR A 12 19.65 -7.77 12.28
N SER A 13 18.77 -8.59 12.86
CA SER A 13 17.64 -8.08 13.67
C SER A 13 18.11 -7.59 15.03
N LEU A 14 17.61 -6.42 15.42
CA LEU A 14 17.92 -5.79 16.69
C LEU A 14 16.79 -6.03 17.70
N ALA A 15 17.19 -6.33 18.93
CA ALA A 15 16.28 -6.58 20.04
C ALA A 15 16.01 -5.31 20.85
N ASN A 16 14.83 -5.23 21.45
CA ASN A 16 14.51 -4.33 22.54
C ASN A 16 13.45 -4.95 23.47
N GLU A 17 12.93 -4.15 24.39
CA GLU A 17 11.86 -4.52 25.34
C GLU A 17 10.60 -5.10 24.69
N TYR A 18 10.26 -4.69 23.46
CA TYR A 18 9.01 -5.04 22.78
C TYR A 18 9.17 -6.18 21.77
N THR A 19 10.40 -6.53 21.40
CA THR A 19 10.65 -7.61 20.46
C THR A 19 10.71 -8.97 21.16
N THR A 20 10.30 -10.02 20.45
CA THR A 20 10.44 -11.40 20.92
C THR A 20 11.10 -12.29 19.87
N SER A 21 11.70 -13.38 20.33
CA SER A 21 12.12 -14.52 19.48
C SER A 21 11.18 -15.71 19.64
N ASP A 22 10.17 -15.60 20.51
CA ASP A 22 9.12 -16.61 20.63
C ASP A 22 8.27 -16.58 19.37
N HIS A 23 8.00 -17.77 18.84
CA HIS A 23 7.24 -17.96 17.62
C HIS A 23 6.53 -19.31 17.69
N ASP A 24 5.48 -19.46 16.88
CA ASP A 24 4.85 -20.76 16.68
C ASP A 24 5.87 -21.73 16.03
N PRO A 25 5.95 -23.01 16.44
CA PRO A 25 6.83 -23.99 15.80
C PRO A 25 6.61 -24.13 14.28
N ASP A 26 5.40 -23.84 13.80
CA ASP A 26 5.01 -23.90 12.40
C ASP A 26 5.06 -22.51 11.71
N ALA A 27 5.67 -21.50 12.35
CA ALA A 27 5.83 -20.17 11.77
C ALA A 27 6.62 -20.21 10.46
N HIS A 28 6.31 -19.27 9.56
CA HIS A 28 6.97 -19.18 8.26
C HIS A 28 8.51 -19.12 8.41
N PRO A 29 9.30 -19.98 7.73
CA PRO A 29 10.75 -20.06 7.93
C PRO A 29 11.49 -18.73 7.78
N ASP A 30 11.07 -17.90 6.81
CA ASP A 30 11.67 -16.58 6.63
C ASP A 30 11.42 -15.62 7.80
N ILE A 31 10.29 -15.74 8.52
CA ILE A 31 10.04 -14.97 9.73
C ILE A 31 11.00 -15.43 10.82
N VAL A 32 11.13 -16.75 11.02
CA VAL A 32 12.03 -17.35 12.02
C VAL A 32 13.48 -16.92 11.79
N ALA A 33 13.92 -16.90 10.53
CA ALA A 33 15.26 -16.46 10.15
C ALA A 33 15.55 -14.98 10.44
N ASN A 34 14.52 -14.17 10.72
CA ASN A 34 14.62 -12.73 10.93
C ASN A 34 14.18 -12.29 12.33
N LEU A 35 14.06 -13.21 13.28
CA LEU A 35 13.85 -12.89 14.69
C LEU A 35 15.12 -12.27 15.32
N PRO A 36 14.99 -11.43 16.36
CA PRO A 36 13.76 -11.05 17.04
C PRO A 36 12.93 -9.99 16.26
N GLY A 37 11.63 -9.96 16.51
CA GLY A 37 10.69 -9.05 15.84
C GLY A 37 9.57 -8.55 16.76
N LEU A 38 8.86 -7.52 16.31
CA LEU A 38 7.61 -7.06 16.92
C LEU A 38 6.47 -7.97 16.47
N THR A 39 5.56 -8.32 17.38
CA THR A 39 4.37 -9.13 17.08
C THR A 39 3.20 -8.72 17.97
N GLY A 40 1.98 -9.12 17.58
CA GLY A 40 0.75 -8.83 18.31
C GLY A 40 0.01 -7.58 17.82
N TYR A 41 -0.89 -7.08 18.66
CA TYR A 41 -1.79 -5.97 18.36
C TYR A 41 -1.56 -4.84 19.36
N CYS A 42 -1.54 -3.61 18.87
CA CYS A 42 -1.63 -2.44 19.73
C CYS A 42 -3.11 -2.08 19.89
N ASN A 43 -3.64 -2.12 21.11
CA ASN A 43 -5.05 -1.74 21.41
C ASN A 43 -5.22 -0.24 21.67
N SER A 44 -4.29 0.56 21.17
CA SER A 44 -4.16 1.99 21.42
C SER A 44 -4.19 2.70 20.09
N ASP A 45 -4.99 3.77 20.00
CA ASP A 45 -4.96 4.68 18.85
C ASP A 45 -3.72 5.60 18.88
N ASP A 46 -2.97 5.61 19.99
CA ASP A 46 -1.73 6.39 20.16
C ASP A 46 -0.49 5.63 19.69
N PHE A 47 0.47 6.36 19.12
CA PHE A 47 1.78 5.86 18.74
C PHE A 47 2.65 5.56 19.98
N VAL A 48 3.29 4.39 19.98
CA VAL A 48 4.20 3.96 21.05
C VAL A 48 5.66 4.28 20.66
N PRO A 49 6.41 5.05 21.48
CA PRO A 49 7.82 5.29 21.24
C PRO A 49 8.64 4.00 21.25
N MET A 50 9.45 3.78 20.23
CA MET A 50 10.26 2.58 20.07
C MET A 50 11.74 2.93 19.94
N THR A 51 12.56 2.39 20.84
CA THR A 51 14.01 2.66 20.89
C THR A 51 14.80 1.38 20.71
N PHE A 52 15.88 1.46 19.92
CA PHE A 52 16.84 0.37 19.74
C PHE A 52 18.25 0.91 19.95
N ASP A 53 19.08 0.14 20.65
CA ASP A 53 20.47 0.51 20.90
C ASP A 53 21.34 0.23 19.66
N LEU A 54 22.08 1.25 19.23
CA LEU A 54 23.01 1.19 18.10
C LEU A 54 24.47 1.36 18.55
N THR A 55 24.76 1.31 19.85
CA THR A 55 26.11 1.55 20.40
C THR A 55 27.17 0.63 19.79
N ALA A 56 26.81 -0.62 19.46
CA ALA A 56 27.71 -1.56 18.79
C ALA A 56 28.19 -1.12 17.39
N TYR A 57 27.47 -0.19 16.76
CA TYR A 57 27.74 0.33 15.42
C TYR A 57 28.32 1.75 15.44
N ALA A 58 28.70 2.26 16.62
CA ALA A 58 29.25 3.60 16.76
C ALA A 58 30.49 3.80 15.87
N GLY A 59 30.49 4.89 15.10
CA GLY A 59 31.57 5.23 14.17
C GLY A 59 31.57 4.45 12.85
N GLN A 60 30.59 3.58 12.62
CA GLN A 60 30.39 2.87 11.35
C GLN A 60 29.29 3.54 10.52
N GLU A 61 29.39 3.42 9.22
CA GLU A 61 28.26 3.67 8.32
C GLU A 61 27.41 2.40 8.26
N VAL A 62 26.12 2.54 8.56
CA VAL A 62 25.17 1.42 8.61
C VAL A 62 23.86 1.80 7.92
N LEU A 63 23.19 0.80 7.37
CA LEU A 63 21.81 0.94 6.91
C LEU A 63 20.86 0.46 8.00
N ILE A 64 19.74 1.18 8.16
CA ILE A 64 18.64 0.79 9.04
C ILE A 64 17.47 0.33 8.19
N GLY A 65 16.98 -0.86 8.52
CA GLY A 65 15.94 -1.55 7.78
C GLY A 65 14.69 -1.75 8.63
N PHE A 66 13.55 -1.35 8.07
CA PHE A 66 12.24 -1.67 8.57
C PHE A 66 11.68 -2.80 7.72
N ARG A 67 11.37 -3.94 8.35
CA ARG A 67 10.88 -5.12 7.65
C ARG A 67 9.52 -5.51 8.20
N TYR A 68 8.56 -5.65 7.29
CA TYR A 68 7.24 -6.19 7.55
C TYR A 68 7.15 -7.58 6.90
N MET A 69 6.66 -8.57 7.63
CA MET A 69 6.50 -9.93 7.15
C MET A 69 5.18 -10.47 7.66
N THR A 70 4.44 -11.16 6.79
CA THR A 70 3.19 -11.84 7.13
C THR A 70 3.31 -13.30 6.72
N ASP A 71 2.61 -14.18 7.42
CA ASP A 71 2.41 -15.55 6.99
C ASP A 71 1.21 -15.67 6.03
N TRP A 72 0.79 -16.89 5.73
CA TRP A 72 -0.39 -17.20 4.91
C TRP A 72 -1.72 -17.11 5.69
N GLY A 73 -1.69 -16.59 6.91
CA GLY A 73 -2.83 -16.54 7.82
C GLY A 73 -3.69 -15.30 7.61
N THR A 74 -3.73 -14.46 8.63
CA THR A 74 -4.62 -13.30 8.69
C THR A 74 -3.90 -12.05 8.18
N VAL A 75 -4.62 -11.26 7.39
CA VAL A 75 -4.17 -9.93 6.93
C VAL A 75 -4.81 -8.86 7.81
N LEU A 76 -4.00 -7.89 8.23
CA LEU A 76 -4.37 -6.74 9.04
C LEU A 76 -3.72 -5.48 8.45
N ASP A 77 -4.03 -4.32 9.02
CA ASP A 77 -3.53 -3.01 8.56
C ASP A 77 -2.00 -2.86 8.67
N GLY A 78 -1.33 -3.75 9.40
CA GLY A 78 0.11 -3.74 9.59
C GLY A 78 0.54 -2.77 10.69
N TRP A 79 1.63 -2.04 10.44
CA TRP A 79 2.21 -1.12 11.42
C TRP A 79 2.70 0.15 10.72
N PHE A 80 2.73 1.24 11.48
CA PHE A 80 3.01 2.57 10.97
C PHE A 80 4.18 3.20 11.73
N ILE A 81 4.97 4.00 11.02
CA ILE A 81 5.99 4.88 11.61
C ILE A 81 5.55 6.30 11.35
N GLN A 82 5.48 7.11 12.41
CA GLN A 82 5.21 8.53 12.29
C GLN A 82 6.50 9.33 12.16
N ASP A 83 7.43 9.13 13.09
CA ASP A 83 8.67 9.90 13.19
C ASP A 83 9.84 8.98 13.52
N ALA A 84 11.04 9.32 13.03
CA ALA A 84 12.26 8.60 13.33
C ALA A 84 13.41 9.57 13.67
N THR A 85 14.18 9.24 14.70
CA THR A 85 15.40 9.95 15.05
C THR A 85 16.55 8.97 15.29
N VAL A 86 17.77 9.36 14.93
CA VAL A 86 19.00 8.62 15.19
C VAL A 86 19.95 9.54 15.94
N SER A 87 20.33 9.16 17.16
CA SER A 87 21.20 9.97 18.03
C SER A 87 20.72 11.43 18.18
N GLY A 88 19.40 11.63 18.27
CA GLY A 88 18.77 12.96 18.38
C GLY A 88 18.62 13.73 17.06
N THR A 89 19.10 13.18 15.95
CA THR A 89 18.91 13.78 14.61
C THR A 89 17.68 13.19 13.94
N ALA A 90 16.74 14.02 13.51
CA ALA A 90 15.57 13.57 12.77
C ALA A 90 15.96 12.98 11.41
N VAL A 91 15.31 11.87 11.04
CA VAL A 91 15.47 11.22 9.74
C VAL A 91 14.19 11.43 8.95
N SER A 92 14.33 11.86 7.68
CA SER A 92 13.18 11.99 6.79
C SER A 92 12.68 10.62 6.34
N LEU A 93 11.37 10.40 6.47
CA LEU A 93 10.69 9.19 5.99
C LEU A 93 10.14 9.35 4.57
N GLU A 94 10.23 10.53 3.97
CA GLU A 94 9.76 10.82 2.60
C GLU A 94 10.27 9.81 1.54
N PRO A 95 11.54 9.34 1.58
CA PRO A 95 12.00 8.34 0.61
C PRO A 95 11.25 7.01 0.70
N LEU A 96 10.69 6.66 1.86
CA LEU A 96 9.90 5.44 2.06
C LEU A 96 8.46 5.57 1.53
N LEU A 97 7.95 6.79 1.37
CA LEU A 97 6.60 7.05 0.85
C LEU A 97 6.52 6.98 -0.68
N ARG A 98 7.65 6.83 -1.36
CA ARG A 98 7.74 7.00 -2.82
C ARG A 98 7.49 5.75 -3.65
N TYR A 99 7.16 4.63 -3.03
CA TYR A 99 6.87 3.38 -3.73
C TYR A 99 5.59 2.73 -3.23
N ILE A 100 4.48 3.44 -3.37
CA ILE A 100 3.21 2.76 -3.64
C ILE A 100 3.13 2.78 -5.16
N PRO A 101 3.20 1.64 -5.88
CA PRO A 101 2.98 1.66 -7.32
C PRO A 101 1.64 2.36 -7.56
N ASP A 102 1.62 3.30 -8.50
CA ASP A 102 0.35 3.88 -8.92
C ASP A 102 -0.56 2.71 -9.31
N MET A 103 -1.76 2.70 -8.73
CA MET A 103 -2.70 1.62 -8.99
C MET A 103 -3.38 1.99 -10.29
N ASP A 104 -3.04 1.31 -11.38
CA ASP A 104 -3.68 1.54 -12.66
C ASP A 104 -5.16 1.09 -12.61
N TRP A 105 -6.06 1.83 -13.23
CA TRP A 105 -7.49 1.49 -13.31
C TRP A 105 -7.98 1.42 -14.74
N GLN A 106 -8.77 0.38 -15.03
CA GLN A 106 -9.59 0.31 -16.23
C GLN A 106 -11.02 0.72 -15.93
N VAL A 107 -11.52 1.69 -16.70
CA VAL A 107 -12.93 2.09 -16.66
C VAL A 107 -13.62 1.61 -17.94
N THR A 108 -14.55 0.66 -17.80
CA THR A 108 -15.40 0.20 -18.91
C THR A 108 -16.78 0.84 -18.81
N ILE A 109 -17.24 1.44 -19.90
CA ILE A 109 -18.58 2.04 -19.99
C ILE A 109 -19.50 1.09 -20.74
N VAL A 110 -20.61 0.72 -20.08
CA VAL A 110 -21.70 -0.03 -20.68
C VAL A 110 -22.89 0.90 -20.88
N LEU A 111 -23.22 1.19 -22.12
CA LEU A 111 -24.41 1.95 -22.49
C LEU A 111 -25.55 1.01 -22.82
N LYS A 112 -26.65 1.14 -22.09
CA LYS A 112 -27.94 0.55 -22.43
C LYS A 112 -28.77 1.61 -23.14
N ILE A 113 -29.01 1.40 -24.43
CA ILE A 113 -29.80 2.29 -25.28
C ILE A 113 -31.16 1.63 -25.49
N GLU A 114 -32.22 2.28 -25.02
CA GLU A 114 -33.59 1.80 -25.14
C GLU A 114 -34.40 2.67 -26.09
N ASP A 115 -35.02 2.00 -27.06
CA ASP A 115 -36.10 2.56 -27.88
C ASP A 115 -37.42 1.81 -27.62
N LYS A 116 -38.48 2.17 -28.34
CA LYS A 116 -39.83 1.59 -28.12
C LYS A 116 -39.93 0.09 -28.42
N LYS A 117 -38.94 -0.52 -29.09
CA LYS A 117 -39.00 -1.89 -29.60
C LYS A 117 -37.75 -2.72 -29.28
N HIS A 118 -36.62 -2.08 -28.96
CA HIS A 118 -35.33 -2.73 -28.81
C HIS A 118 -34.52 -2.13 -27.64
N THR A 119 -33.74 -3.00 -27.00
CA THR A 119 -32.69 -2.64 -26.06
C THR A 119 -31.37 -3.06 -26.67
N ASN A 120 -30.45 -2.11 -26.85
CA ASN A 120 -29.12 -2.35 -27.38
C ASN A 120 -28.07 -2.02 -26.31
N PHE A 121 -26.96 -2.78 -26.33
CA PHE A 121 -25.82 -2.52 -25.46
C PHE A 121 -24.61 -2.10 -26.29
N VAL A 122 -23.92 -1.05 -25.85
CA VAL A 122 -22.63 -0.63 -26.41
C VAL A 122 -21.61 -0.66 -25.27
N ILE A 123 -20.50 -1.36 -25.48
CA ILE A 123 -19.44 -1.53 -24.48
C ILE A 123 -18.16 -0.98 -25.09
N TYR A 124 -17.48 -0.11 -24.36
CA TYR A 124 -16.14 0.34 -24.71
C TYR A 124 -15.36 0.74 -23.47
N ASP A 125 -14.05 0.62 -23.56
CA ASP A 125 -13.13 1.05 -22.52
C ASP A 125 -12.84 2.54 -22.66
N MET A 126 -12.86 3.23 -21.52
CA MET A 126 -12.43 4.61 -21.41
C MET A 126 -10.92 4.63 -21.23
N VAL A 127 -10.25 5.46 -22.03
CA VAL A 127 -8.84 5.77 -21.80
C VAL A 127 -8.76 6.65 -20.55
N THR A 128 -8.05 6.17 -19.53
CA THR A 128 -7.68 6.95 -18.35
C THR A 128 -6.26 7.48 -18.50
N CYS A 129 -5.99 8.64 -17.90
CA CYS A 129 -4.65 9.18 -17.79
C CYS A 129 -3.99 8.63 -16.53
N ASP A 130 -3.04 7.71 -16.69
CA ASP A 130 -2.06 7.19 -15.70
C ASP A 130 -2.04 7.99 -14.36
N ASN A 131 -1.28 9.09 -14.30
CA ASN A 131 -1.07 9.89 -13.07
C ASN A 131 -2.32 10.44 -12.32
N THR A 132 -3.50 10.52 -12.95
CA THR A 132 -4.71 11.10 -12.30
C THR A 132 -5.95 10.23 -12.44
N GLU A 133 -5.85 9.11 -13.14
CA GLU A 133 -6.93 8.19 -13.49
C GLU A 133 -8.21 8.88 -14.00
N CYS A 134 -8.01 9.99 -14.72
CA CYS A 134 -9.09 10.79 -15.27
C CYS A 134 -9.30 10.43 -16.75
N GLY A 135 -10.56 10.27 -17.15
CA GLY A 135 -10.92 9.98 -18.54
C GLY A 135 -12.17 10.74 -18.98
N ILE A 136 -12.26 11.04 -20.27
CA ILE A 136 -13.44 11.60 -20.90
C ILE A 136 -13.85 10.67 -22.04
N THR A 137 -15.12 10.27 -22.07
CA THR A 137 -15.68 9.58 -23.24
C THR A 137 -16.83 10.39 -23.84
N LEU A 138 -16.97 10.29 -25.16
CA LEU A 138 -18.13 10.80 -25.86
C LEU A 138 -19.28 9.81 -25.70
N MET A 139 -20.48 10.33 -25.38
CA MET A 139 -21.70 9.54 -25.32
C MET A 139 -22.57 9.82 -26.54
N PRO A 140 -23.19 8.79 -27.16
CA PRO A 140 -24.13 8.99 -28.26
C PRO A 140 -25.36 9.74 -27.76
N ARG A 141 -25.94 10.60 -28.62
CA ARG A 141 -27.17 11.35 -28.31
C ARG A 141 -28.37 10.67 -28.96
N ALA A 142 -28.82 9.54 -28.42
CA ALA A 142 -29.96 8.80 -28.98
C ALA A 142 -30.77 8.03 -27.91
N GLY A 143 -32.10 8.21 -27.91
CA GLY A 143 -33.02 7.43 -27.07
C GLY A 143 -32.91 7.70 -25.57
N SER A 144 -33.51 6.82 -24.76
CA SER A 144 -33.24 6.76 -23.33
C SER A 144 -31.95 5.98 -23.13
N ILE A 145 -30.96 6.60 -22.51
CA ILE A 145 -29.65 6.01 -22.28
C ILE A 145 -29.47 5.83 -20.78
N THR A 146 -29.21 4.59 -20.37
CA THR A 146 -28.66 4.29 -19.05
C THR A 146 -27.20 3.90 -19.25
N TYR A 147 -26.29 4.47 -18.46
CA TYR A 147 -24.88 4.09 -18.48
C TYR A 147 -24.51 3.42 -17.17
N TYR A 148 -23.64 2.42 -17.27
CA TYR A 148 -22.98 1.78 -16.15
C TYR A 148 -21.47 2.00 -16.33
N ALA A 149 -20.81 2.50 -15.30
CA ALA A 149 -19.35 2.54 -15.25
C ALA A 149 -18.87 1.35 -14.40
N ILE A 150 -18.03 0.52 -15.00
CA ILE A 150 -17.36 -0.59 -14.33
C ILE A 150 -15.91 -0.15 -14.13
N VAL A 151 -15.46 -0.11 -12.89
CA VAL A 151 -14.10 0.32 -12.52
C VAL A 151 -13.36 -0.91 -11.99
N SER A 152 -12.26 -1.27 -12.63
CA SER A 152 -11.47 -2.45 -12.30
C SER A 152 -10.01 -2.06 -12.09
N PRO A 153 -9.34 -2.50 -11.01
CA PRO A 153 -7.91 -2.28 -10.85
C PRO A 153 -7.12 -3.16 -11.84
N LEU A 154 -6.07 -2.60 -12.42
CA LEU A 154 -5.08 -3.27 -13.26
C LEU A 154 -3.82 -3.53 -12.42
N ALA A 155 -3.93 -4.44 -11.45
CA ALA A 155 -2.78 -4.90 -10.66
C ALA A 155 -2.39 -6.32 -11.08
N ASP A 156 -1.10 -6.57 -11.27
CA ASP A 156 -0.58 -7.90 -11.60
C ASP A 156 -0.87 -8.90 -10.46
N GLU A 157 -0.77 -8.48 -9.19
CA GLU A 157 -1.21 -9.23 -8.00
C GLU A 157 -1.52 -8.28 -6.83
N GLY A 158 -2.72 -8.37 -6.22
CA GLY A 158 -3.02 -7.94 -4.84
C GLY A 158 -3.12 -6.43 -4.48
N TYR A 159 -4.24 -6.10 -3.83
CA TYR A 159 -4.52 -4.99 -2.89
C TYR A 159 -4.08 -3.55 -3.24
N GLY A 160 -5.04 -2.78 -3.75
CA GLY A 160 -5.11 -1.33 -3.53
C GLY A 160 -6.29 -0.97 -2.64
N THR A 161 -6.09 -0.12 -1.64
CA THR A 161 -7.21 0.53 -0.95
C THR A 161 -7.78 1.61 -1.86
N TYR A 162 -9.04 1.48 -2.26
CA TYR A 162 -9.70 2.45 -3.12
C TYR A 162 -10.96 2.99 -2.47
N HIS A 163 -11.21 4.28 -2.69
CA HIS A 163 -12.44 4.95 -2.30
C HIS A 163 -13.06 5.58 -3.54
N LEU A 164 -14.19 5.04 -4.00
CA LEU A 164 -14.98 5.67 -5.06
C LEU A 164 -15.77 6.83 -4.47
N TRP A 165 -15.32 8.05 -4.73
CA TRP A 165 -16.03 9.27 -4.37
C TRP A 165 -16.67 9.87 -5.62
N ASN A 166 -17.95 10.28 -5.54
CA ASN A 166 -18.65 11.00 -6.60
C ASN A 166 -18.81 12.48 -6.21
N PRO A 167 -17.76 13.32 -6.34
CA PRO A 167 -17.92 14.76 -6.26
C PRO A 167 -18.73 15.28 -7.44
N LYS A 168 -19.42 16.39 -7.21
CA LYS A 168 -19.89 17.23 -8.33
C LYS A 168 -18.69 17.55 -9.24
N PRO A 169 -18.82 17.44 -10.57
CA PRO A 169 -17.68 17.55 -11.47
C PRO A 169 -17.02 18.93 -11.32
N HIS A 170 -15.76 18.91 -10.88
CA HIS A 170 -14.84 20.04 -10.98
C HIS A 170 -13.84 19.78 -12.12
N CYS A 171 -14.36 19.48 -13.32
CA CYS A 171 -13.57 19.75 -14.52
C CYS A 171 -13.59 21.27 -14.75
N GLY A 172 -12.61 21.95 -14.14
CA GLY A 172 -12.25 23.30 -14.53
C GLY A 172 -11.80 23.30 -15.99
N ARG A 173 -12.19 24.34 -16.73
CA ARG A 173 -11.56 24.68 -18.02
C ARG A 173 -10.17 25.23 -17.80
#